data_AF-A0A1J3EW42-F1
#
_entry.id   AF-A0A1J3EW42-F1
#
_cell.length_a   1.000
_cell.length_b   1.000
_cell.length_c   1.000
_cell.angle_alpha   90.00
_cell.angle_beta   90.00
_cell.angle_gamma   90.00
#
_symmetry.space_group_name_H-M   'P 1'
#
loop_
_entity.id
_entity.type
_entity.pdbx_description
1 polymer ?
#
loop_
_entity_poly.entity_id
_entity_poly.type
_entity_poly.pdbx_seq_one_letter_code
_entity_poly.pdbx_strand_id
1 'polypeptide(L)'
;MDYMEGLSKIKSATQFGSVAGSTRLGVFELDFGWGRPAKTEVLSIDRSEGFSIWERRDKPGGVEMGLCLKKSEMNIFLSLFRNGLKD
;
A
#
# COMPACT_ATOMS: atom_id res chain seq x y z
N MET A 1 -11.12 14.49 -16.38
CA MET A 1 -10.83 13.10 -16.80
C MET A 1 -11.32 12.20 -15.69
N ASP A 2 -12.13 11.20 -16.01
CA ASP A 2 -12.49 10.18 -15.03
C ASP A 2 -11.24 9.34 -14.73
N TYR A 3 -10.90 9.23 -13.45
CA TYR A 3 -9.71 8.52 -12.98
C TYR A 3 -9.74 7.05 -13.45
N MET A 4 -10.94 6.48 -13.54
CA MET A 4 -11.15 5.10 -14.01
C MET A 4 -10.93 4.96 -15.52
N GLU A 5 -11.24 5.99 -16.30
CA GLU A 5 -10.98 6.05 -17.74
C GLU A 5 -9.48 6.21 -18.05
N GLY A 6 -8.72 6.82 -17.14
CA GLY A 6 -7.26 6.88 -17.22
C GLY A 6 -6.61 5.51 -17.04
N LEU A 7 -7.11 4.71 -16.10
CA LEU A 7 -6.62 3.36 -15.82
C LEU A 7 -6.92 2.38 -16.98
N SER A 8 -8.08 2.48 -17.62
CA SER A 8 -8.46 1.58 -18.72
C SER A 8 -7.61 1.73 -19.99
N LYS A 9 -6.86 2.84 -20.12
CA LYS A 9 -5.96 3.12 -21.25
C LYS A 9 -4.54 2.58 -21.05
N ILE A 10 -4.23 2.02 -19.88
CA ILE A 10 -2.92 1.46 -19.56
C ILE A 10 -2.83 0.02 -20.09
N LYS A 11 -1.81 -0.27 -20.90
CA LYS A 11 -1.59 -1.61 -21.47
C LYS A 11 -1.21 -2.60 -20.34
N SER A 12 -1.84 -3.77 -20.32
CA SER A 12 -1.69 -4.81 -19.27
C SER A 12 -0.31 -5.49 -19.17
N ALA A 13 0.70 -4.97 -19.87
CA ALA A 13 2.08 -5.48 -19.85
C ALA A 13 3.03 -4.59 -19.02
N THR A 14 2.56 -3.41 -18.58
CA THR A 14 3.36 -2.52 -17.74
C THR A 14 2.74 -2.49 -16.35
N GLN A 15 3.34 -3.24 -15.43
CA GLN A 15 3.03 -3.26 -14.01
C GLN A 15 3.37 -1.90 -13.37
N PHE A 16 2.64 -0.84 -13.75
CA PHE A 16 2.67 0.43 -13.04
C PHE A 16 1.87 0.23 -11.76
N GLY A 17 2.54 -0.30 -10.72
CA GLY A 17 1.97 -0.38 -9.39
C GLY A 17 1.66 1.03 -8.92
N SER A 18 0.39 1.42 -8.99
CA SER A 18 -0.07 2.66 -8.39
C SER A 18 0.20 2.62 -6.88
N VAL A 19 0.60 3.76 -6.31
CA VAL A 19 0.81 3.88 -4.87
C VAL A 19 -0.31 4.71 -4.27
N ALA A 20 -1.07 4.10 -3.37
CA ALA A 20 -2.05 4.79 -2.54
C ALA A 20 -1.41 5.24 -1.21
N GLY A 21 -1.75 6.42 -0.74
CA GLY A 21 -1.26 6.93 0.53
C GLY A 21 0.05 7.71 0.46
N SER A 22 0.54 8.11 1.63
CA SER A 22 1.74 8.90 1.83
C SER A 22 2.16 8.79 3.29
N THR A 23 3.46 8.73 3.56
CA THR A 23 4.02 8.75 4.93
C THR A 23 3.86 10.10 5.64
N ARG A 24 3.26 11.09 4.96
CA ARG A 24 2.99 12.42 5.49
C ARG A 24 1.49 12.67 5.73
N LEU A 25 0.65 11.65 5.53
CA LEU A 25 -0.79 11.81 5.65
C LEU A 25 -1.23 11.85 7.13
N GLY A 26 -0.45 11.27 8.04
CA GLY A 26 -0.69 11.37 9.49
C GLY A 26 -1.97 10.66 9.91
N VAL A 27 -2.32 9.55 9.27
CA VAL A 27 -3.61 8.86 9.49
C VAL A 27 -3.69 8.35 10.92
N PHE A 28 -2.57 7.93 11.50
CA PHE A 28 -2.50 7.50 12.89
C PHE A 28 -2.57 8.64 13.91
N GLU A 29 -2.51 9.91 13.49
CA GLU A 29 -2.67 11.07 14.38
C GLU A 29 -4.15 11.43 14.62
N LEU A 30 -5.06 10.88 13.81
CA LEU A 30 -6.50 11.11 13.94
C LEU A 30 -7.03 10.50 15.25
N ASP A 31 -7.81 11.26 16.01
CA ASP A 31 -8.52 10.78 17.19
C ASP A 31 -9.93 11.38 17.24
N PHE A 32 -10.94 10.52 17.15
CA PHE A 32 -12.35 10.90 17.19
C PHE A 32 -12.95 10.84 18.61
N GLY A 33 -12.14 10.60 19.64
CA GLY A 33 -12.55 10.43 21.03
C GLY A 33 -12.48 8.98 21.54
N TRP A 34 -12.09 8.04 20.69
CA TRP A 34 -11.90 6.63 21.04
C TRP A 34 -10.43 6.20 21.02
N GLY A 35 -9.51 7.16 20.84
CA GLY A 35 -8.10 6.90 20.63
C GLY A 35 -7.74 6.77 19.15
N ARG A 36 -6.42 6.74 18.90
CA ARG A 36 -5.83 6.67 17.57
C ARG A 36 -6.13 5.35 16.86
N PRO A 37 -6.30 5.33 15.52
CA PRO A 37 -6.49 4.12 14.73
C PRO A 37 -5.48 3.03 15.09
N ALA A 38 -5.95 1.80 15.23
CA ALA A 38 -5.07 0.65 15.47
C ALA A 38 -4.36 0.20 14.18
N LYS A 39 -5.03 0.35 13.03
CA LYS A 39 -4.54 -0.05 11.70
C LYS A 39 -5.31 0.69 10.61
N THR A 40 -4.70 0.87 9.46
CA THR A 40 -5.31 1.48 8.26
C THR A 40 -5.05 0.59 7.04
N GLU A 41 -6.00 0.55 6.11
CA GLU A 41 -5.89 -0.22 4.87
C GLU A 41 -6.61 0.54 3.74
N VAL A 42 -6.06 0.53 2.53
CA VAL A 42 -6.77 1.02 1.34
C VAL A 42 -7.35 -0.16 0.60
N LEU A 43 -8.66 -0.30 0.65
CA LEU A 43 -9.34 -1.43 0.04
C LEU A 43 -9.28 -1.38 -1.49
N SER A 44 -9.26 -0.19 -2.10
CA SER A 44 -9.30 -0.04 -3.56
C SER A 44 -8.03 -0.51 -4.29
N ILE A 45 -6.95 -0.82 -3.58
CA ILE A 45 -5.73 -1.38 -4.20
C ILE A 45 -5.96 -2.80 -4.74
N ASP A 46 -7.02 -3.47 -4.29
CA ASP A 46 -7.44 -4.78 -4.78
C ASP A 46 -7.73 -4.80 -6.29
N ARG A 47 -8.17 -3.66 -6.84
CA ARG A 47 -8.58 -3.49 -8.24
C ARG A 47 -7.56 -2.76 -9.10
N SER A 48 -6.63 -2.01 -8.50
CA SER A 48 -5.76 -1.08 -9.23
C SER A 48 -4.34 -1.61 -9.48
N GLU A 49 -4.12 -2.92 -9.27
CA GLU A 49 -2.79 -3.57 -9.31
C GLU A 49 -1.70 -2.78 -8.54
N GLY A 50 -2.13 -2.05 -7.52
CA GLY A 50 -1.32 -1.11 -6.76
C GLY A 50 -1.00 -1.62 -5.36
N PHE A 51 -0.28 -0.79 -4.62
CA PHE A 51 -0.01 -1.01 -3.20
C PHE A 51 -0.20 0.29 -2.42
N SER A 52 -0.28 0.19 -1.10
CA SER A 52 -0.39 1.36 -0.25
C SER A 52 0.85 1.59 0.60
N ILE A 53 1.08 2.85 0.98
CA ILE A 53 2.23 3.27 1.78
C ILE A 53 1.81 4.27 2.87
N TRP A 54 2.26 4.04 4.10
CA TRP A 54 1.92 4.83 5.29
C TRP A 54 3.11 5.01 6.21
N GLU A 55 3.05 6.04 7.06
CA GLU A 55 3.91 6.10 8.23
C GLU A 55 3.66 4.90 9.14
N ARG A 56 4.71 4.46 9.85
CA ARG A 56 4.57 3.47 10.89
C ARG A 56 3.85 4.08 12.11
N ARG A 57 2.87 3.36 12.65
CA ARG A 57 2.04 3.87 13.76
C ARG A 57 2.81 4.21 15.04
N ASP A 58 3.55 3.24 15.59
CA ASP A 58 3.99 3.29 16.99
C ASP A 58 5.45 3.75 17.19
N LYS A 59 6.24 3.81 16.12
CA LYS A 59 7.66 4.20 16.22
C LYS A 59 8.03 5.13 15.07
N PRO A 60 8.79 6.21 15.35
CA PRO A 60 9.33 7.05 14.31
C PRO A 60 10.33 6.26 13.46
N GLY A 61 10.32 6.52 12.16
CA GLY A 61 11.14 5.81 11.19
C GLY A 61 10.50 4.50 10.71
N GLY A 62 10.71 4.23 9.42
CA GLY A 62 10.09 3.11 8.72
C GLY A 62 8.73 3.46 8.12
N VAL A 63 8.18 2.47 7.42
CA VAL A 63 7.01 2.61 6.56
C VAL A 63 6.18 1.33 6.67
N GLU A 64 4.86 1.47 6.65
CA GLU A 64 3.94 0.35 6.48
C GLU A 64 3.49 0.26 5.02
N MET A 65 3.55 -0.93 4.45
CA MET A 65 3.14 -1.22 3.08
C MET A 65 1.95 -2.18 3.07
N GLY A 66 0.86 -1.79 2.45
CA GLY A 66 -0.31 -2.66 2.24
C GLY A 66 -0.34 -3.24 0.83
N LEU A 67 -0.52 -4.56 0.72
CA LEU A 67 -0.51 -5.31 -0.53
C LEU A 67 -1.71 -6.26 -0.59
N CYS A 68 -2.38 -6.33 -1.73
CA CYS A 68 -3.46 -7.28 -1.99
C CYS A 68 -3.11 -8.11 -3.24
N LEU A 69 -2.57 -9.31 -3.04
CA LEU A 69 -2.08 -10.21 -4.10
C LEU A 69 -2.67 -11.61 -3.93
N LYS A 70 -2.64 -12.44 -4.98
CA LYS A 70 -2.93 -13.87 -4.82
C LYS A 70 -1.89 -14.51 -3.90
N LYS A 71 -2.27 -15.59 -3.22
CA LYS A 71 -1.38 -16.30 -2.28
C LYS A 71 -0.03 -16.70 -2.90
N SER A 72 -0.03 -17.18 -4.15
CA SER A 72 1.18 -17.57 -4.87
C SER A 72 2.12 -16.38 -5.11
N GLU A 73 1.55 -15.23 -5.51
CA GLU A 73 2.29 -13.99 -5.77
C GLU A 73 2.83 -13.39 -4.47
N MET A 74 2.03 -13.39 -3.40
CA MET A 74 2.45 -12.94 -2.07
C MET A 74 3.63 -13.76 -1.54
N ASN A 75 3.65 -15.08 -1.76
CA ASN A 75 4.78 -15.91 -1.36
C ASN A 75 6.08 -15.54 -2.10
N ILE A 76 5.99 -15.26 -3.40
CA ILE A 76 7.11 -14.80 -4.21
C ILE A 76 7.59 -13.43 -3.71
N PHE A 77 6.66 -12.49 -3.52
CA PHE A 77 6.96 -11.16 -2.99
C PHE A 77 7.69 -11.24 -1.65
N LEU A 78 7.18 -12.03 -0.69
CA LEU A 78 7.80 -12.19 0.62
C LEU A 78 9.21 -12.78 0.54
N SER A 79 9.45 -13.71 -0.38
CA SER A 79 10.78 -14.27 -0.63
C SER A 79 11.75 -13.19 -1.12
N LEU A 80 11.37 -12.46 -2.18
CA LEU A 80 12.17 -11.39 -2.77
C LEU A 80 12.43 -10.26 -1.77
N PHE A 81 11.39 -9.78 -1.10
CA PHE A 81 11.47 -8.68 -0.14
C PHE A 81 12.37 -9.00 1.04
N ARG A 82 12.26 -10.23 1.60
CA ARG A 82 13.14 -10.66 2.70
C ARG A 82 14.58 -10.85 2.27
N ASN A 83 14.82 -11.31 1.05
CA ASN A 83 16.18 -11.48 0.56
C ASN A 83 16.83 -10.12 0.31
N GLY A 84 16.14 -9.19 -0.34
CA GLY A 84 16.68 -7.85 -0.61
C GLY A 84 16.88 -6.95 0.62
N LEU A 85 16.34 -7.30 1.79
CA LEU A 85 16.59 -6.61 3.06
C LEU A 85 17.75 -7.21 3.88
N LYS A 86 18.28 -8.36 3.48
CA LYS A 86 19.42 -8.99 4.15
C LYS A 86 20.77 -8.48 3.61
N ASP A 87 20.74 -7.84 2.45
CA ASP A 87 21.87 -7.17 1.81
C ASP A 87 22.04 -5.75 2.37
#